data_AF-A0A3N5VAY4-F1
#
_entry.id   AF-A0A3N5VAY4-F1
#
_cell.length_a   1.000
_cell.length_b   1.000
_cell.length_c   1.000
_cell.angle_alpha   90.00
_cell.angle_beta   90.00
_cell.angle_gamma   90.00
#
_symmetry.space_group_name_H-M   'P 1'
#
loop_
_entity.id
_entity.type
_entity.pdbx_description
1 polymer ?
#
loop_
_entity_poly.entity_id
_entity_poly.type
_entity_poly.pdbx_seq_one_letter_code
_entity_poly.pdbx_strand_id
1 'polypeptide(L)'
;MNTESFDQHPDTCGCCQGEVPAPTHENRPGQAALAYRIGTHAAFLQRMLARLSQQEIPDGTNQGQRPLAALTTREPEDPAVALLAAWATVSDVLTFYQERIANEGFLRTATERRSILEMARAIGYELNPGVAASTYLVFKVDESASTPDTATIPAGTQVQSIPAAQGELPQTFETTEEFEARVAWNALQPRTTEPDTIVIAKTGLYLHGVSTQLQPGDAIVIV
;
A
#
# COMPACT_ATOMS: atom_id res chain seq x y z
N MET A 1 -43.82 -16.59 52.22
CA MET A 1 -42.78 -17.44 52.83
C MET A 1 -41.89 -17.93 51.70
N ASN A 2 -40.70 -17.35 51.60
CA ASN A 2 -39.46 -17.99 51.16
C ASN A 2 -38.37 -16.92 51.31
N THR A 3 -37.57 -17.12 52.34
CA THR A 3 -36.41 -16.33 52.73
C THR A 3 -35.21 -16.83 51.95
N GLU A 4 -34.66 -15.99 51.07
CA GLU A 4 -33.28 -16.16 50.59
C GLU A 4 -32.48 -14.93 51.01
N SER A 5 -31.52 -15.17 51.89
CA SER A 5 -30.59 -14.18 52.43
C SER A 5 -29.61 -13.76 51.33
N PHE A 6 -29.64 -12.49 50.94
CA PHE A 6 -28.56 -11.88 50.17
C PHE A 6 -27.41 -11.55 51.11
N ASP A 7 -26.53 -12.53 51.33
CA ASP A 7 -25.23 -12.30 51.95
C ASP A 7 -24.21 -12.09 50.80
N GLN A 8 -24.17 -10.86 50.27
CA GLN A 8 -23.13 -10.44 49.34
C GLN A 8 -21.93 -9.96 50.15
N HIS A 9 -21.06 -10.88 50.53
CA HIS A 9 -19.71 -10.53 50.93
C HIS A 9 -18.92 -10.23 49.64
N PRO A 10 -18.47 -8.99 49.38
CA PRO A 10 -17.55 -8.76 48.28
C PRO A 10 -16.21 -9.39 48.67
N ASP A 11 -15.83 -10.47 47.99
CA ASP A 11 -14.48 -11.03 48.05
C ASP A 11 -13.46 -9.98 47.57
N THR A 12 -13.02 -9.13 48.49
CA THR A 12 -12.00 -8.10 48.29
C THR A 12 -10.57 -8.65 48.27
N CYS A 13 -10.37 -9.93 47.93
CA CYS A 13 -9.04 -10.56 47.91
C CYS A 13 -8.41 -10.70 46.51
N GLY A 14 -8.83 -9.89 45.53
CA GLY A 14 -8.26 -9.88 44.17
C GLY A 14 -7.46 -8.62 43.79
N CYS A 15 -7.59 -7.51 44.54
CA CYS A 15 -7.08 -6.20 44.12
C CYS A 15 -5.54 -6.04 44.20
N CYS A 16 -4.82 -7.01 44.74
CA CYS A 16 -3.37 -6.92 44.96
C CYS A 16 -2.52 -7.85 44.06
N GLN A 17 -3.13 -8.66 43.19
CA GLN A 17 -2.41 -9.42 42.17
C GLN A 17 -2.24 -8.55 40.91
N GLY A 18 -1.39 -7.52 41.03
CA GLY A 18 -1.15 -6.51 39.99
C GLY A 18 -0.36 -7.02 38.79
N GLU A 19 -0.78 -8.10 38.15
CA GLU A 19 -0.25 -8.49 36.84
C GLU A 19 -1.12 -7.85 35.75
N VAL A 20 -0.56 -6.91 34.98
CA VAL A 20 -1.25 -6.37 33.81
C VAL A 20 -1.42 -7.53 32.83
N PRO A 21 -2.66 -7.92 32.48
CA PRO A 21 -2.89 -9.08 31.64
C PRO A 21 -2.21 -8.90 30.28
N ALA A 22 -1.75 -10.01 29.70
CA ALA A 22 -1.28 -10.02 28.32
C ALA A 22 -2.43 -9.55 27.41
N PRO A 23 -2.21 -8.61 26.50
CA PRO A 23 -3.27 -8.22 25.58
C PRO A 23 -3.63 -9.41 24.69
N THR A 24 -4.92 -9.58 24.47
CA THR A 24 -5.44 -10.55 23.51
C THR A 24 -5.49 -9.90 22.13
N HIS A 25 -4.83 -10.51 21.14
CA HIS A 25 -4.84 -10.02 19.76
C HIS A 25 -6.02 -10.58 18.98
N GLU A 26 -7.22 -10.06 19.23
CA GLU A 26 -8.41 -10.41 18.45
C GLU A 26 -8.69 -9.33 17.37
N ASN A 27 -8.36 -9.66 16.13
CA ASN A 27 -8.61 -8.79 14.97
C ASN A 27 -9.84 -9.30 14.21
N ARG A 28 -10.91 -8.49 14.16
CA ARG A 28 -12.11 -8.86 13.40
C ARG A 28 -11.84 -8.75 11.89
N PRO A 29 -12.46 -9.61 11.06
CA PRO A 29 -12.40 -9.46 9.61
C PRO A 29 -12.88 -8.06 9.18
N GLY A 30 -12.23 -7.44 8.19
CA GLY A 30 -12.68 -6.16 7.64
C GLY A 30 -12.13 -4.89 8.34
N GLN A 31 -11.23 -4.99 9.32
CA GLN A 31 -10.57 -3.82 9.94
C GLN A 31 -9.45 -3.18 9.09
N ALA A 32 -9.42 -1.86 8.96
CA ALA A 32 -8.41 -1.16 8.13
C ALA A 32 -6.96 -1.26 8.66
N ALA A 33 -6.78 -1.71 9.90
CA ALA A 33 -5.48 -1.99 10.50
C ALA A 33 -5.61 -3.14 11.52
N LEU A 34 -4.53 -3.87 11.74
CA LEU A 34 -4.39 -4.88 12.78
C LEU A 34 -3.89 -4.25 14.07
N ALA A 35 -4.56 -4.57 15.19
CA ALA A 35 -4.06 -4.33 16.53
C ALA A 35 -3.12 -5.46 16.92
N TYR A 36 -1.80 -5.17 16.93
CA TYR A 36 -0.76 -6.17 17.18
C TYR A 36 0.22 -5.74 18.27
N ARG A 37 0.01 -4.59 18.93
CA ARG A 37 0.82 -4.20 20.07
C ARG A 37 0.60 -5.05 21.32
N ILE A 38 1.69 -5.54 21.91
CA ILE A 38 1.66 -6.35 23.13
C ILE A 38 1.68 -5.52 24.42
N GLY A 39 1.85 -4.20 24.33
CA GLY A 39 1.84 -3.30 25.48
C GLY A 39 2.29 -1.87 25.14
N THR A 40 2.39 -1.06 26.19
CA THR A 40 2.98 0.28 26.19
C THR A 40 4.10 0.32 27.21
N HIS A 41 4.94 1.36 27.17
CA HIS A 41 5.97 1.60 28.19
C HIS A 41 5.45 1.39 29.63
N ALA A 42 4.36 2.05 29.98
CA ALA A 42 3.77 1.96 31.32
C ALA A 42 3.35 0.53 31.69
N ALA A 43 2.73 -0.19 30.75
CA ALA A 43 2.30 -1.57 30.98
C ALA A 43 3.48 -2.53 31.13
N PHE A 44 4.58 -2.33 30.40
CA PHE A 44 5.80 -3.12 30.55
C PHE A 44 6.51 -2.83 31.86
N LEU A 45 6.66 -1.55 32.23
CA LEU A 45 7.29 -1.16 33.48
C LEU A 45 6.54 -1.72 34.69
N GLN A 46 5.20 -1.59 34.69
CA GLN A 46 4.36 -2.17 35.75
C GLN A 46 4.51 -3.69 35.84
N ARG A 47 4.51 -4.41 34.70
CA ARG A 47 4.74 -5.87 34.68
C ARG A 47 6.11 -6.25 35.21
N MET A 48 7.15 -5.54 34.80
CA MET A 48 8.50 -5.82 35.27
C MET A 48 8.63 -5.58 36.78
N LEU A 49 8.10 -4.47 37.31
CA LEU A 49 8.09 -4.19 38.75
C LEU A 49 7.29 -5.23 39.54
N ALA A 50 6.15 -5.68 39.02
CA ALA A 50 5.31 -6.68 39.66
C ALA A 50 6.00 -8.05 39.73
N ARG A 51 6.75 -8.43 38.68
CA ARG A 51 7.40 -9.74 38.57
C ARG A 51 8.82 -9.78 39.11
N LEU A 52 9.48 -8.64 39.34
CA LEU A 52 10.90 -8.55 39.71
C LEU A 52 11.25 -9.41 40.93
N SER A 53 10.48 -9.28 42.02
CA SER A 53 10.70 -10.02 43.26
C SER A 53 10.27 -11.49 43.19
N GLN A 54 9.56 -11.87 42.13
CA GLN A 54 9.06 -13.22 41.88
C GLN A 54 9.98 -14.01 40.93
N GLN A 55 10.99 -13.37 40.33
CA GLN A 55 11.90 -14.04 39.40
C GLN A 55 12.72 -15.13 40.12
N GLU A 56 12.59 -16.35 39.62
CA GLU A 56 13.35 -17.52 40.07
C GLU A 56 14.45 -17.83 39.05
N ILE A 57 15.61 -18.27 39.56
CA ILE A 57 16.68 -18.77 38.70
C ILE A 57 16.24 -20.13 38.13
N PRO A 58 16.12 -20.27 36.80
CA PRO A 58 15.56 -21.46 36.18
C PRO A 58 16.50 -22.68 36.26
N ASP A 59 17.81 -22.47 36.15
CA ASP A 59 18.80 -23.53 36.02
C ASP A 59 20.11 -23.21 36.78
N GLY A 60 20.87 -24.25 37.13
CA GLY A 60 22.21 -24.14 37.73
C GLY A 60 22.25 -24.33 39.26
N THR A 61 23.36 -23.97 39.88
CA THR A 61 23.62 -24.20 41.32
C THR A 61 22.68 -23.44 42.26
N ASN A 62 22.05 -22.37 41.78
CA ASN A 62 21.11 -21.54 42.54
C ASN A 62 19.66 -21.69 42.06
N GLN A 63 19.33 -22.79 41.37
CA GLN A 63 17.99 -23.06 40.85
C GLN A 63 16.91 -22.92 41.94
N GLY A 64 15.80 -22.26 41.58
CA GLY A 64 14.66 -22.03 42.47
C GLY A 64 14.86 -20.90 43.50
N GLN A 65 16.05 -20.31 43.60
CA GLN A 65 16.27 -19.14 44.44
C GLN A 65 15.69 -17.88 43.80
N ARG A 66 15.24 -16.94 44.64
CA ARG A 66 14.72 -15.61 44.26
C ARG A 66 15.65 -14.51 44.76
N PRO A 67 16.81 -14.29 44.13
CA PRO A 67 17.81 -13.32 44.62
C PRO A 67 17.27 -11.88 44.67
N LEU A 68 16.28 -11.55 43.83
CA LEU A 68 15.68 -10.22 43.75
C LEU A 68 14.48 -10.02 44.67
N ALA A 69 14.12 -11.01 45.49
CA ALA A 69 12.97 -10.91 46.40
C ALA A 69 13.08 -9.74 47.39
N ALA A 70 14.30 -9.40 47.81
CA ALA A 70 14.58 -8.28 48.71
C ALA A 70 14.53 -6.91 48.03
N LEU A 71 14.50 -6.84 46.69
CA LEU A 71 14.49 -5.59 45.95
C LEU A 71 13.06 -5.04 45.83
N THR A 72 12.60 -4.37 46.89
CA THR A 72 11.22 -3.86 47.02
C THR A 72 11.05 -2.38 46.69
N THR A 73 12.14 -1.67 46.39
CA THR A 73 12.10 -0.24 46.03
C THR A 73 11.19 0.04 44.83
N ARG A 74 10.52 1.19 44.85
CA ARG A 74 9.65 1.70 43.78
C ARG A 74 10.00 3.14 43.41
N GLU A 75 11.12 3.65 43.92
CA GLU A 75 11.59 5.00 43.64
C GLU A 75 12.10 5.09 42.20
N PRO A 76 11.67 6.07 41.40
CA PRO A 76 12.09 6.20 40.01
C PRO A 76 13.58 6.56 39.85
N GLU A 77 14.19 7.10 40.90
CA GLU A 77 15.63 7.45 40.93
C GLU A 77 16.52 6.24 41.26
N ASP A 78 15.95 5.11 41.69
CA ASP A 78 16.72 3.90 41.97
C ASP A 78 17.29 3.32 40.66
N PRO A 79 18.60 2.98 40.60
CA PRO A 79 19.21 2.45 39.38
C PRO A 79 18.54 1.19 38.82
N ALA A 80 17.98 0.32 39.67
CA ALA A 80 17.29 -0.88 39.21
C ALA A 80 15.94 -0.53 38.56
N VAL A 81 15.18 0.40 39.14
CA VAL A 81 13.93 0.89 38.55
C VAL A 81 14.21 1.64 37.25
N ALA A 82 15.27 2.46 37.20
CA ALA A 82 15.70 3.14 35.99
C ALA A 82 16.07 2.15 34.87
N LEU A 83 16.75 1.05 35.19
CA LEU A 83 17.07 -0.02 34.22
C LEU A 83 15.79 -0.67 33.67
N LEU A 84 14.79 -0.94 34.51
CA LEU A 84 13.50 -1.46 34.05
C LEU A 84 12.77 -0.45 33.16
N ALA A 85 12.81 0.84 33.50
CA ALA A 85 12.22 1.90 32.68
C ALA A 85 12.88 2.00 31.30
N ALA A 86 14.21 1.80 31.21
CA ALA A 86 14.93 1.75 29.94
C ALA A 86 14.48 0.56 29.08
N TRP A 87 14.36 -0.64 29.66
CA TRP A 87 13.87 -1.82 28.95
C TRP A 87 12.39 -1.73 28.55
N ALA A 88 11.57 -1.01 29.33
CA ALA A 88 10.18 -0.72 28.98
C ALA A 88 10.11 0.13 27.70
N THR A 89 11.03 1.10 27.54
CA THR A 89 11.14 1.91 26.32
C THR A 89 11.52 1.06 25.11
N VAL A 90 12.53 0.20 25.26
CA VAL A 90 12.93 -0.74 24.20
C VAL A 90 11.74 -1.62 23.78
N SER A 91 11.00 -2.15 24.76
CA SER A 91 9.84 -3.00 24.51
C SER A 91 8.71 -2.27 23.77
N ASP A 92 8.43 -1.00 24.12
CA ASP A 92 7.43 -0.16 23.45
C ASP A 92 7.81 0.12 21.99
N VAL A 93 9.08 0.45 21.74
CA VAL A 93 9.59 0.67 20.38
C VAL A 93 9.51 -0.61 19.55
N LEU A 94 9.91 -1.76 20.10
CA LEU A 94 9.85 -3.03 19.39
C LEU A 94 8.40 -3.43 19.06
N THR A 95 7.48 -3.31 20.01
CA THR A 95 6.08 -3.67 19.74
C THR A 95 5.43 -2.72 18.73
N PHE A 96 5.81 -1.45 18.73
CA PHE A 96 5.39 -0.49 17.74
C PHE A 96 5.82 -0.92 16.33
N TYR A 97 7.08 -1.29 16.13
CA TYR A 97 7.57 -1.72 14.81
C TYR A 97 6.96 -3.06 14.39
N GLN A 98 6.80 -4.00 15.32
CA GLN A 98 6.14 -5.28 15.01
C GLN A 98 4.71 -5.08 14.51
N GLU A 99 3.95 -4.14 15.08
CA GLU A 99 2.61 -3.83 14.58
C GLU A 99 2.63 -3.26 13.17
N ARG A 100 3.57 -2.37 12.82
CA ARG A 100 3.70 -1.90 11.43
C ARG A 100 4.05 -3.03 10.47
N ILE A 101 5.02 -3.87 10.81
CA ILE A 101 5.42 -5.01 9.99
C ILE A 101 4.25 -5.96 9.77
N ALA A 102 3.47 -6.25 10.81
CA ALA A 102 2.28 -7.08 10.70
C ALA A 102 1.22 -6.47 9.76
N ASN A 103 1.01 -5.15 9.83
CA ASN A 103 0.07 -4.45 8.94
C ASN A 103 0.51 -4.49 7.47
N GLU A 104 1.81 -4.47 7.18
CA GLU A 104 2.33 -4.59 5.81
C GLU A 104 2.11 -5.99 5.18
N GLY A 105 1.82 -7.00 5.99
CA GLY A 105 1.64 -8.39 5.54
C GLY A 105 0.29 -8.70 4.85
N PHE A 106 -0.66 -7.76 4.81
CA PHE A 106 -1.98 -8.00 4.21
C PHE A 106 -2.38 -6.86 3.27
N LEU A 107 -2.94 -7.21 2.11
CA LEU A 107 -3.28 -6.25 1.04
C LEU A 107 -4.13 -5.06 1.50
N ARG A 108 -5.04 -5.29 2.45
CA ARG A 108 -5.99 -4.28 2.91
C ARG A 108 -5.45 -3.36 4.01
N THR A 109 -4.38 -3.78 4.69
CA THR A 109 -3.77 -3.04 5.81
C THR A 109 -2.41 -2.48 5.46
N ALA A 110 -1.76 -2.97 4.39
CA ALA A 110 -0.50 -2.48 3.91
C ALA A 110 -0.61 -1.02 3.46
N THR A 111 0.35 -0.21 3.88
CA THR A 111 0.43 1.21 3.54
C THR A 111 1.53 1.50 2.54
N GLU A 112 2.59 0.68 2.54
CA GLU A 112 3.70 0.84 1.62
C GLU A 112 3.39 0.24 0.25
N ARG A 113 3.57 1.05 -0.80
CA ARG A 113 3.38 0.60 -2.19
C ARG A 113 4.24 -0.63 -2.51
N ARG A 114 5.45 -0.70 -1.94
CA ARG A 114 6.36 -1.84 -2.13
C ARG A 114 5.76 -3.13 -1.59
N SER A 115 5.17 -3.14 -0.40
CA SER A 115 4.55 -4.33 0.18
C SER A 115 3.44 -4.88 -0.72
N ILE A 116 2.59 -3.99 -1.24
CA ILE A 116 1.53 -4.35 -2.19
C ILE A 116 2.11 -4.94 -3.48
N LEU A 117 3.16 -4.34 -4.03
CA LEU A 117 3.85 -4.84 -5.22
C LEU A 117 4.40 -6.25 -5.01
N GLU A 118 5.11 -6.50 -3.91
CA GLU A 118 5.68 -7.83 -3.64
C GLU A 118 4.57 -8.88 -3.40
N MET A 119 3.49 -8.51 -2.71
CA MET A 119 2.33 -9.39 -2.54
C MET A 119 1.66 -9.72 -3.88
N ALA A 120 1.53 -8.74 -4.78
CA ALA A 120 0.95 -8.97 -6.10
C ALA A 120 1.87 -9.83 -6.99
N ARG A 121 3.19 -9.66 -6.90
CA ARG A 121 4.15 -10.54 -7.57
C ARG A 121 4.06 -11.99 -7.12
N ALA A 122 3.79 -12.23 -5.84
CA ALA A 122 3.63 -13.58 -5.31
C ALA A 122 2.48 -14.36 -5.99
N ILE A 123 1.49 -13.67 -6.56
CA ILE A 123 0.40 -14.27 -7.35
C ILE A 123 0.61 -14.16 -8.87
N GLY A 124 1.81 -13.79 -9.32
CA GLY A 124 2.15 -13.64 -10.73
C GLY A 124 1.66 -12.36 -11.39
N TYR A 125 1.25 -11.35 -10.61
CA TYR A 125 0.85 -10.05 -11.14
C TYR A 125 1.95 -9.00 -10.94
N GLU A 126 2.40 -8.39 -12.04
CA GLU A 126 3.27 -7.21 -12.01
C GLU A 126 2.43 -5.98 -12.36
N LEU A 127 2.53 -4.92 -11.56
CA LEU A 127 1.89 -3.64 -11.88
C LEU A 127 2.60 -3.01 -13.11
N ASN A 128 1.81 -2.52 -14.06
CA ASN A 128 2.36 -1.81 -15.22
C ASN A 128 3.24 -0.64 -14.77
N PRO A 129 4.43 -0.47 -15.37
CA PRO A 129 5.27 0.68 -15.09
C PRO A 129 4.57 1.97 -15.55
N GLY A 130 5.11 3.12 -15.12
CA GLY A 130 4.76 4.38 -15.76
C GLY A 130 5.15 4.30 -17.24
N VAL A 131 4.17 4.44 -18.13
CA VAL A 131 4.39 4.47 -19.58
C VAL A 131 4.42 5.91 -20.07
N ALA A 132 5.29 6.19 -21.03
CA ALA A 132 5.32 7.49 -21.70
C ALA A 132 4.03 7.67 -22.54
N ALA A 133 3.57 8.91 -22.67
CA ALA A 133 2.51 9.23 -23.62
C ALA A 133 3.02 8.97 -25.06
N SER A 134 2.15 8.46 -25.92
CA SER A 134 2.43 8.25 -27.34
C SER A 134 1.40 8.97 -28.21
N THR A 135 1.83 9.39 -29.39
CA THR A 135 0.96 10.02 -30.38
C THR A 135 1.47 9.72 -31.79
N TYR A 136 0.62 9.90 -32.79
CA TYR A 136 0.99 9.78 -34.19
C TYR A 136 1.37 11.15 -34.75
N LEU A 137 2.50 11.22 -35.45
CA LEU A 137 2.98 12.40 -36.16
C LEU A 137 3.04 12.13 -37.65
N VAL A 138 2.75 13.16 -38.45
CA VAL A 138 2.88 13.11 -39.91
C VAL A 138 4.07 13.95 -40.33
N PHE A 139 5.06 13.32 -40.95
CA PHE A 139 6.20 13.99 -41.55
C PHE A 139 5.93 14.19 -43.04
N LYS A 140 5.95 15.45 -43.48
CA LYS A 140 5.87 15.79 -44.91
C LYS A 140 7.25 16.12 -45.43
N VAL A 141 7.63 15.50 -46.54
CA VAL A 141 8.92 15.74 -47.21
C VAL A 141 8.74 16.91 -48.19
N ASP A 142 9.76 17.74 -48.36
CA ASP A 142 9.76 18.83 -49.34
C ASP A 142 9.60 18.27 -50.77
N GLU A 143 8.68 18.85 -51.54
CA GLU A 143 8.32 18.40 -52.90
C GLU A 143 9.07 19.18 -53.99
N SER A 144 10.04 20.01 -53.60
CA SER A 144 10.82 20.84 -54.52
C SER A 144 11.69 19.99 -55.44
N ALA A 145 11.77 20.35 -56.72
CA ALA A 145 12.56 19.62 -57.73
C ALA A 145 14.08 19.57 -57.44
N SER A 146 14.56 20.38 -56.49
CA SER A 146 15.96 20.43 -56.04
C SER A 146 16.26 19.54 -54.83
N THR A 147 15.26 18.87 -54.24
CA THR A 147 15.43 18.01 -53.07
C THR A 147 15.20 16.53 -53.43
N PRO A 148 15.85 15.58 -52.72
CA PRO A 148 15.59 14.15 -52.93
C PRO A 148 14.14 13.76 -52.60
N ASP A 149 13.57 12.81 -53.36
CA ASP A 149 12.19 12.32 -53.16
C ASP A 149 12.00 11.48 -51.88
N THR A 150 13.08 11.20 -51.15
CA THR A 150 13.12 10.37 -49.95
C THR A 150 13.94 11.05 -48.84
N ALA A 151 13.49 10.92 -47.60
CA ALA A 151 14.20 11.37 -46.42
C ALA A 151 14.19 10.28 -45.34
N THR A 152 15.33 9.99 -44.74
CA THR A 152 15.40 9.08 -43.57
C THR A 152 15.17 9.89 -42.30
N ILE A 153 14.20 9.47 -41.48
CA ILE A 153 13.93 10.02 -40.15
C ILE A 153 14.50 9.02 -39.14
N PRO A 154 15.62 9.33 -38.47
CA PRO A 154 16.21 8.45 -37.47
C PRO A 154 15.28 8.24 -36.26
N ALA A 155 15.48 7.13 -35.55
CA ALA A 155 14.96 6.97 -34.19
C ALA A 155 15.54 8.08 -33.28
N GLY A 156 14.74 8.57 -32.32
CA GLY A 156 15.14 9.67 -31.43
C GLY A 156 14.95 11.07 -32.03
N THR A 157 14.30 11.20 -33.20
CA THR A 157 13.99 12.51 -33.78
C THR A 157 13.01 13.25 -32.88
N GLN A 158 13.45 14.38 -32.33
CA GLN A 158 12.69 15.12 -31.31
C GLN A 158 11.63 16.05 -31.92
N VAL A 159 10.43 16.04 -31.34
CA VAL A 159 9.32 16.94 -31.67
C VAL A 159 8.73 17.50 -30.38
N GLN A 160 8.42 18.78 -30.36
CA GLN A 160 7.84 19.43 -29.19
C GLN A 160 6.33 19.66 -29.37
N SER A 161 5.56 19.39 -28.33
CA SER A 161 4.15 19.75 -28.29
C SER A 161 3.99 21.28 -28.20
N ILE A 162 2.92 21.80 -28.78
CA ILE A 162 2.49 23.18 -28.57
C ILE A 162 1.46 23.16 -27.44
N PRO A 163 1.75 23.72 -26.24
CA PRO A 163 0.78 23.75 -25.15
C PRO A 163 -0.45 24.59 -25.50
N ALA A 164 -1.63 24.12 -25.09
CA ALA A 164 -2.89 24.81 -25.37
C ALA A 164 -3.23 25.89 -24.33
N ALA A 165 -2.68 25.78 -23.11
CA ALA A 165 -2.94 26.71 -22.01
C ALA A 165 -1.74 27.62 -21.71
N GLN A 166 -2.04 28.83 -21.23
CA GLN A 166 -1.03 29.80 -20.84
C GLN A 166 -0.30 29.34 -19.56
N GLY A 167 1.03 29.21 -19.64
CA GLY A 167 1.89 28.80 -18.52
C GLY A 167 2.28 27.32 -18.51
N GLU A 168 1.79 26.52 -19.45
CA GLU A 168 2.27 25.14 -19.65
C GLU A 168 3.61 25.12 -20.42
N LEU A 169 4.46 24.13 -20.11
CA LEU A 169 5.74 23.92 -20.77
C LEU A 169 5.60 22.92 -21.93
N PRO A 170 6.23 23.16 -23.10
CA PRO A 170 6.31 22.18 -24.19
C PRO A 170 6.84 20.83 -23.70
N GLN A 171 6.21 19.74 -24.13
CA GLN A 171 6.68 18.38 -23.87
C GLN A 171 7.44 17.87 -25.11
N THR A 172 8.59 17.25 -24.87
CA THR A 172 9.39 16.63 -25.95
C THR A 172 8.97 15.19 -26.15
N PHE A 173 8.65 14.85 -27.40
CA PHE A 173 8.44 13.50 -27.89
C PHE A 173 9.60 13.11 -28.81
N GLU A 174 9.79 11.82 -29.02
CA GLU A 174 10.80 11.29 -29.94
C GLU A 174 10.23 10.14 -30.77
N THR A 175 10.75 10.00 -32.00
CA THR A 175 10.43 8.84 -32.85
C THR A 175 11.02 7.57 -32.24
N THR A 176 10.22 6.50 -32.17
CA THR A 176 10.65 5.24 -31.54
C THR A 176 11.56 4.41 -32.44
N GLU A 177 11.40 4.54 -33.76
CA GLU A 177 12.15 3.79 -34.76
C GLU A 177 12.55 4.70 -35.94
N GLU A 178 13.57 4.26 -36.68
CA GLU A 178 13.96 4.89 -37.93
C GLU A 178 12.99 4.47 -39.04
N PHE A 179 12.59 5.42 -39.88
CA PHE A 179 11.79 5.13 -41.06
C PHE A 179 12.15 6.06 -42.22
N GLU A 180 11.89 5.60 -43.44
CA GLU A 180 12.03 6.41 -44.65
C GLU A 180 10.69 7.11 -44.95
N ALA A 181 10.70 8.44 -45.07
CA ALA A 181 9.59 9.21 -45.62
C ALA A 181 9.80 9.46 -47.11
N ARG A 182 8.72 9.47 -47.88
CA ARG A 182 8.75 9.69 -49.33
C ARG A 182 7.81 10.81 -49.71
N VAL A 183 8.19 11.62 -50.71
CA VAL A 183 7.33 12.67 -51.27
C VAL A 183 5.98 12.10 -51.73
N ALA A 184 6.00 10.93 -52.40
CA ALA A 184 4.78 10.25 -52.82
C ALA A 184 3.81 9.91 -51.67
N TRP A 185 4.31 9.83 -50.43
CA TRP A 185 3.50 9.53 -49.24
C TRP A 185 2.90 10.76 -48.57
N ASN A 186 3.29 11.98 -48.96
CA ASN A 186 2.62 13.21 -48.53
C ASN A 186 1.13 13.21 -48.90
N ALA A 187 0.77 12.48 -49.97
CA ALA A 187 -0.60 12.30 -50.43
C ALA A 187 -1.40 11.29 -49.59
N LEU A 188 -0.75 10.47 -48.76
CA LEU A 188 -1.45 9.53 -47.87
C LEU A 188 -2.18 10.32 -46.79
N GLN A 189 -3.46 10.03 -46.63
CA GLN A 189 -4.28 10.58 -45.57
C GLN A 189 -4.57 9.48 -44.54
N PRO A 190 -4.56 9.80 -43.24
CA PRO A 190 -4.97 8.84 -42.22
C PRO A 190 -6.40 8.40 -42.49
N ARG A 191 -6.64 7.10 -42.41
CA ARG A 191 -7.98 6.53 -42.53
C ARG A 191 -8.80 6.94 -41.30
N THR A 192 -9.70 7.90 -41.48
CA THR A 192 -10.56 8.42 -40.41
C THR A 192 -11.78 7.56 -40.13
N THR A 193 -12.14 6.66 -41.05
CA THR A 193 -13.29 5.77 -40.94
C THR A 193 -12.95 4.34 -41.35
N GLU A 194 -13.44 3.38 -40.59
CA GLU A 194 -13.38 1.95 -40.92
C GLU A 194 -14.81 1.38 -40.95
N PRO A 195 -15.18 0.57 -41.97
CA PRO A 195 -16.44 -0.15 -41.98
C PRO A 195 -16.50 -1.08 -40.77
N ASP A 196 -17.51 -0.86 -39.94
CA ASP A 196 -17.69 -1.67 -38.75
C ASP A 196 -18.31 -3.03 -39.12
N THR A 197 -17.54 -4.11 -39.01
CA THR A 197 -18.06 -5.45 -39.29
C THR A 197 -18.84 -5.95 -38.08
N ILE A 198 -20.11 -6.28 -38.29
CA ILE A 198 -21.03 -6.69 -37.23
C ILE A 198 -21.02 -8.21 -37.18
N VAL A 199 -20.56 -8.76 -36.04
CA VAL A 199 -20.52 -10.19 -35.76
C VAL A 199 -21.26 -10.47 -34.46
N ILE A 200 -21.88 -11.66 -34.35
CA ILE A 200 -22.74 -12.03 -33.21
C ILE A 200 -21.99 -11.95 -31.86
N ALA A 201 -20.68 -12.21 -31.86
CA ALA A 201 -19.86 -12.16 -30.65
C ALA A 201 -19.39 -10.75 -30.23
N LYS A 202 -19.81 -9.70 -30.94
CA LYS A 202 -19.32 -8.34 -30.72
C LYS A 202 -19.92 -7.75 -29.45
N THR A 203 -19.07 -7.19 -28.59
CA THR A 203 -19.44 -6.63 -27.28
C THR A 203 -19.53 -5.10 -27.25
N GLY A 204 -19.32 -4.42 -28.38
CA GLY A 204 -19.39 -2.96 -28.50
C GLY A 204 -19.66 -2.51 -29.93
N LEU A 205 -20.32 -1.36 -30.08
CA LEU A 205 -20.68 -0.74 -31.36
C LEU A 205 -20.24 0.72 -31.34
N TYR A 206 -19.61 1.20 -32.42
CA TYR A 206 -19.30 2.61 -32.58
C TYR A 206 -20.39 3.27 -33.43
N LEU A 207 -21.00 4.32 -32.88
CA LEU A 207 -22.03 5.10 -33.56
C LEU A 207 -21.45 6.42 -34.04
N HIS A 208 -21.91 6.89 -35.19
CA HIS A 208 -21.44 8.15 -35.75
C HIS A 208 -21.97 9.35 -34.94
N GLY A 209 -21.06 10.18 -34.43
CA GLY A 209 -21.37 11.37 -33.63
C GLY A 209 -21.30 11.13 -32.12
N VAL A 210 -21.35 12.23 -31.34
CA VAL A 210 -21.24 12.20 -29.87
C VAL A 210 -22.61 12.34 -29.17
N SER A 211 -23.69 12.46 -29.95
CA SER A 211 -25.03 12.79 -29.47
C SER A 211 -26.02 11.67 -29.78
N THR A 212 -25.77 10.47 -29.25
CA THR A 212 -26.61 9.28 -29.50
C THR A 212 -27.83 9.20 -28.58
N GLN A 213 -27.82 9.91 -27.45
CA GLN A 213 -28.86 9.89 -26.40
C GLN A 213 -29.18 8.49 -25.83
N LEU A 214 -28.29 7.52 -26.01
CA LEU A 214 -28.46 6.16 -25.51
C LEU A 214 -28.24 6.07 -24.00
N GLN A 215 -29.08 5.30 -23.32
CA GLN A 215 -28.99 4.97 -21.90
C GLN A 215 -28.76 3.47 -21.68
N PRO A 216 -28.17 3.07 -20.53
CA PRO A 216 -28.09 1.67 -20.17
C PRO A 216 -29.48 1.02 -20.14
N GLY A 217 -29.68 -0.01 -20.98
CA GLY A 217 -30.95 -0.73 -21.12
C GLY A 217 -31.69 -0.51 -22.44
N ASP A 218 -31.26 0.47 -23.25
CA ASP A 218 -31.84 0.70 -24.57
C ASP A 218 -31.56 -0.48 -25.54
N ALA A 219 -32.57 -0.87 -26.32
CA ALA A 219 -32.43 -1.89 -27.35
C ALA A 219 -31.95 -1.27 -28.67
N ILE A 220 -30.92 -1.85 -29.27
CA ILE A 220 -30.38 -1.44 -30.57
C ILE A 220 -30.70 -2.52 -31.59
N VAL A 221 -31.38 -2.15 -32.67
CA VAL A 221 -31.61 -3.03 -33.83
C VAL A 221 -30.63 -2.65 -34.92
N ILE A 222 -29.91 -3.65 -35.43
CA ILE A 222 -28.98 -3.53 -36.54
C ILE A 222 -29.68 -4.13 -37.76
N VAL A 223 -29.82 -3.35 -38.82
CA VAL A 223 -30.47 -3.75 -40.09
C VAL A 223 -29.44 -3.76 -41.20
#